data_AF-A0A2V8T610-F1
#
_entry.id   AF-A0A2V8T610-F1
#
_cell.length_a   1.000
_cell.length_b   1.000
_cell.length_c   1.000
_cell.angle_alpha   90.00
_cell.angle_beta   90.00
_cell.angle_gamma   90.00
#
_symmetry.space_group_name_H-M   'P 1'
#
loop_
_entity.id
_entity.type
_entity.pdbx_description
1 polymer ?
#
loop_
_entity_poly.entity_id
_entity_poly.type
_entity_poly.pdbx_seq_one_letter_code
_entity_poly.pdbx_strand_id
1 'polypeptide(L)' 'AAMELSTVSGQKPVITKAKKSIAAFKLRTGMPVGVAVTLRGDRLLGFCDYRLLAADG' A
#
# COMPACT_ATOMS: atom_id res chain seq x y z
N ALA A 1 6.92 3.70 5.65
CA ALA A 1 5.63 3.21 5.15
C ALA A 1 4.96 4.14 4.12
N ALA A 2 4.26 5.21 4.52
CA ALA A 2 3.51 6.04 3.55
C ALA A 2 4.41 6.84 2.60
N MET A 3 5.54 7.37 3.10
CA MET A 3 6.52 8.09 2.27
C MET A 3 7.19 7.18 1.25
N GLU A 4 7.57 5.96 1.62
CA GLU A 4 8.20 4.99 0.71
C GLU A 4 7.25 4.60 -0.43
N LEU A 5 5.97 4.37 -0.13
CA LEU A 5 4.97 4.12 -1.17
C LEU A 5 4.82 5.31 -2.11
N SER A 6 4.92 6.54 -1.61
CA SER A 6 4.88 7.74 -2.46
C SER A 6 6.13 7.86 -3.34
N THR A 7 7.32 7.58 -2.82
CA THR A 7 8.58 7.61 -3.58
C THR A 7 8.60 6.54 -4.67
N VAL A 8 8.15 5.32 -4.37
CA VAL A 8 8.18 4.20 -5.32
C VAL A 8 7.05 4.30 -6.36
N SER A 9 5.85 4.75 -5.97
CA SER A 9 4.72 4.85 -6.91
C SER A 9 4.62 6.19 -7.64
N GLY A 10 5.29 7.24 -7.16
CA GLY A 10 5.10 8.63 -7.62
C GLY A 10 3.69 9.16 -7.43
N GLN A 11 2.83 8.47 -6.65
CA GLN A 11 1.45 8.83 -6.40
C GLN A 11 1.22 9.15 -4.94
N LYS A 12 0.19 9.95 -4.66
CA LYS A 12 -0.27 10.20 -3.29
C LYS A 12 -0.93 8.94 -2.73
N PRO A 13 -0.37 8.33 -1.68
CA PRO A 13 -0.98 7.19 -1.03
C PRO A 13 -2.30 7.56 -0.35
N VAL A 14 -3.28 6.67 -0.44
CA VAL A 14 -4.54 6.76 0.29
C VAL A 14 -4.40 6.00 1.59
N ILE A 15 -4.68 6.68 2.72
CA ILE A 15 -4.69 6.06 4.04
C ILE A 15 -6.03 5.35 4.23
N THR A 16 -5.99 4.02 4.33
CA THR A 16 -7.18 3.19 4.52
C THR A 16 -7.51 3.13 6.01
N LYS A 17 -8.70 3.59 6.37
CA LYS A 17 -9.20 3.55 7.77
C LYS A 17 -9.98 2.27 8.04
N ALA A 18 -9.94 1.78 9.27
CA ALA A 18 -10.66 0.59 9.69
C ALA A 18 -12.18 0.83 9.60
N LYS A 19 -12.89 0.05 8.78
CA LYS A 19 -14.36 0.08 8.72
C LYS A 19 -15.02 -0.69 9.87
N LYS A 20 -14.35 -1.70 10.42
CA LYS A 20 -14.84 -2.52 11.52
C LYS A 20 -13.84 -2.51 12.66
N SER A 21 -14.34 -2.46 13.90
CA SER A 21 -13.54 -2.66 15.09
C SER A 21 -13.34 -4.16 15.30
N ILE A 22 -12.09 -4.63 15.32
CA ILE A 22 -11.79 -6.03 15.61
C ILE A 22 -10.84 -6.05 16.82
N ALA A 23 -11.40 -6.43 17.98
CA ALA A 23 -10.69 -6.43 19.25
C ALA A 23 -9.47 -7.37 19.26
N ALA A 24 -9.52 -8.47 18.50
CA ALA A 24 -8.40 -9.40 18.34
C ALA A 24 -7.14 -8.74 17.76
N PHE A 25 -7.30 -7.70 16.93
CA PHE A 25 -6.18 -6.94 16.36
C PHE A 25 -5.96 -5.60 17.05
N LYS A 26 -6.64 -5.34 18.19
CA LYS A 26 -6.65 -4.04 18.88
C LYS A 26 -7.02 -2.86 17.95
N LEU A 27 -7.76 -3.13 16.87
CA LEU A 27 -8.16 -2.14 15.88
C LEU A 27 -9.52 -1.52 16.26
N ARG A 28 -9.57 -0.19 16.27
CA ARG A 28 -10.81 0.58 16.46
C ARG A 28 -11.30 1.17 15.14
N THR A 29 -12.61 1.26 14.98
CA THR A 29 -13.25 1.89 13.82
C THR A 29 -12.71 3.32 13.63
N GLY A 30 -12.26 3.64 12.42
CA GLY A 30 -11.67 4.95 12.10
C GLY A 30 -10.15 5.07 12.28
N MET A 31 -9.48 4.08 12.89
CA MET A 31 -8.02 4.07 12.97
C MET A 31 -7.39 3.85 11.58
N PRO A 32 -6.25 4.49 11.26
CA PRO A 32 -5.50 4.20 10.04
C PRO A 32 -4.88 2.80 10.14
N VAL A 33 -5.28 1.90 9.24
CA VAL A 33 -4.86 0.47 9.27
C VAL A 33 -3.86 0.17 8.17
N GLY A 34 -3.91 0.91 7.07
CA GLY A 34 -3.04 0.65 5.94
C GLY A 34 -2.88 1.84 5.04
N VAL A 35 -1.97 1.69 4.09
CA VAL A 35 -1.68 2.67 3.06
C VAL A 35 -1.78 1.95 1.73
N ALA A 36 -2.61 2.45 0.82
CA ALA A 36 -2.82 1.87 -0.50
C ALA A 36 -2.56 2.92 -1.59
N VAL A 37 -1.98 2.49 -2.70
CA VAL A 37 -1.81 3.28 -3.92
C VAL A 37 -2.44 2.52 -5.08
N THR A 38 -3.12 3.22 -5.97
CA THR A 38 -3.70 2.59 -7.17
C THR A 38 -2.75 2.80 -8.34
N LEU A 39 -2.10 1.72 -8.77
CA LEU A 39 -1.27 1.71 -9.97
C LEU A 39 -2.13 1.26 -11.16
N ARG A 40 -2.06 1.98 -12.29
CA ARG A 40 -2.74 1.64 -13.55
C ARG A 40 -1.76 1.77 -14.70
N GLY A 41 -1.89 0.93 -15.73
CA GLY A 41 -1.07 0.95 -16.94
C GLY A 41 0.40 0.64 -16.67
N ASP A 42 1.31 1.31 -17.38
CA ASP A 42 2.76 1.06 -17.35
C ASP A 42 3.41 1.22 -15.97
N ARG A 43 2.77 1.96 -15.06
CA ARG A 43 3.23 2.09 -13.66
C ARG A 43 3.06 0.80 -12.85
N LEU A 44 2.09 -0.06 -13.20
CA LEU A 44 1.96 -1.38 -12.61
C LEU A 44 3.08 -2.30 -13.12
N LEU A 45 3.36 -2.27 -14.43
CA LEU A 45 4.42 -3.06 -15.04
C LEU A 45 5.78 -2.71 -14.41
N GLY A 46 6.14 -1.43 -14.33
CA GLY A 46 7.39 -1.03 -13.66
C GLY A 46 7.48 -1.43 -12.19
N PHE A 47 6.36 -1.51 -11.47
CA PHE A 47 6.32 -1.93 -10.07
C PHE A 47 6.36 -3.45 -9.88
N CYS A 48 5.66 -4.20 -10.74
CA CYS A 48 5.64 -5.67 -10.74
C CYS A 48 6.97 -6.24 -11.25
N ASP A 49 7.54 -5.64 -12.30
CA ASP A 49 8.80 -6.09 -12.91
C ASP A 49 9.97 -5.90 -11.95
N TYR A 50 10.03 -4.77 -11.23
CA TYR A 50 11.01 -4.55 -10.15
C TYR A 50 10.90 -5.59 -9.02
N ARG A 51 9.69 -6.09 -8.72
CA ARG A 51 9.47 -7.05 -7.62
C ARG A 51 9.64 -8.51 -8.00
N LEU A 52 9.31 -8.89 -9.24
CA LEU A 52 9.50 -10.26 -9.72
C LEU A 52 10.99 -10.56 -9.92
N LEU A 53 11.74 -9.67 -10.57
CA LEU A 53 13.19 -9.83 -10.73
C LEU A 53 13.97 -9.81 -9.40
N ALA A 54 13.46 -9.12 -8.38
CA ALA A 54 14.10 -9.05 -7.06
C ALA A 54 13.78 -10.26 -6.14
N ALA A 55 12.80 -11.09 -6.50
CA ALA A 55 12.43 -12.28 -5.73
C ALA A 55 13.18 -13.55 -6.19
N ASP A 56 13.77 -13.51 -7.39
CA ASP A 56 14.50 -14.62 -8.01
C ASP A 56 16.03 -14.57 -7.77
N GLY A 57 16.49 -13.82 -6.75
CA GLY A 57 17.91 -13.66 -6.41
C GLY A 57 18.24 -13.92 -4.95
#